data_AF-D4E562-F1
#
_entry.id   AF-D4E562-F1
#
_cell.length_a   1.000
_cell.length_b   1.000
_cell.length_c   1.000
_cell.angle_alpha   90.00
_cell.angle_beta   90.00
_cell.angle_gamma   90.00
#
_symmetry.space_group_name_H-M   'P 1'
#
loop_
_entity.id
_entity.type
_entity.pdbx_description
1 polymer ?
#
loop_
_entity_poly.entity_id
_entity_poly.type
_entity_poly.pdbx_seq_one_letter_code
_entity_poly.pdbx_strand_id
1 'polypeptide(L)'
;MIKWYEESDAEVNRSIALITGENPDKWYPYGGVKGKDYCKNPSDAWPIICANKISLNPDSHGDSPQWQARISSPRGEWLADSSSPLRAAMICFLLSQQNQETSR
;
A
#
# COMPACT_ATOMS: atom_id res chain seq x y z
N MET A 1 -0.20 -10.94 -13.13
CA MET A 1 0.23 -10.56 -11.77
C MET A 1 0.66 -9.10 -11.86
N ILE A 2 -0.02 -8.18 -11.17
CA ILE A 2 0.29 -6.74 -11.25
C ILE A 2 1.58 -6.49 -10.47
N LYS A 3 2.49 -5.71 -11.05
CA LYS A 3 3.76 -5.34 -10.44
C LYS A 3 3.62 -3.97 -9.77
N TRP A 4 3.04 -3.94 -8.56
CA TRP A 4 2.76 -2.70 -7.82
C TRP A 4 3.96 -1.79 -7.59
N TYR A 5 5.18 -2.32 -7.63
CA TYR A 5 6.39 -1.53 -7.47
C TYR A 5 6.67 -0.62 -8.68
N GLU A 6 6.20 -0.99 -9.88
CA GLU A 6 6.26 -0.20 -11.13
C GLU A 6 5.12 0.83 -11.24
N GLU A 7 4.07 0.69 -10.42
CA GLU A 7 2.88 1.54 -10.47
C GLU A 7 3.10 2.92 -9.85
N SER A 8 2.38 3.91 -10.39
CA SER A 8 2.37 5.25 -9.83
C SER A 8 1.64 5.31 -8.49
N ASP A 9 2.00 6.28 -7.63
CA ASP A 9 1.30 6.48 -6.35
C ASP A 9 -0.20 6.69 -6.53
N ALA A 10 -0.63 7.31 -7.63
CA ALA A 10 -2.04 7.53 -7.93
C ALA A 10 -2.78 6.20 -8.16
N GLU A 11 -2.18 5.26 -8.89
CA GLU A 11 -2.79 3.93 -9.12
C GLU A 11 -2.77 3.05 -7.87
N VAL A 12 -1.69 3.11 -7.09
CA VAL A 12 -1.63 2.45 -5.77
C VAL A 12 -2.72 2.99 -4.85
N ASN A 13 -2.85 4.32 -4.74
CA ASN A 13 -3.87 4.96 -3.92
C ASN A 13 -5.30 4.62 -4.37
N ARG A 14 -5.56 4.61 -5.69
CA ARG A 14 -6.85 4.22 -6.26
C ARG A 14 -7.20 2.77 -5.95
N SER A 15 -6.24 1.86 -6.13
CA SER A 15 -6.45 0.43 -5.91
C SER A 15 -6.78 0.14 -4.45
N ILE A 16 -6.09 0.82 -3.53
CA ILE A 16 -6.36 0.72 -2.09
C ILE A 16 -7.75 1.25 -1.77
N ALA A 17 -8.12 2.41 -2.32
CA ALA A 17 -9.45 2.98 -2.13
C ALA A 17 -10.55 1.99 -2.52
N LEU A 18 -10.42 1.31 -3.66
CA LEU A 18 -11.38 0.29 -4.10
C LEU A 18 -11.47 -0.88 -3.11
N ILE A 19 -10.33 -1.39 -2.64
CA ILE A 19 -10.28 -2.50 -1.68
C ILE A 19 -10.87 -2.11 -0.31
N THR A 20 -10.66 -0.87 0.12
CA THR A 20 -11.20 -0.35 1.38
C THR A 20 -12.67 0.06 1.28
N GLY A 21 -13.31 -0.14 0.12
CA GLY A 21 -14.73 0.19 -0.10
C GLY A 21 -15.00 1.67 -0.37
N GLU A 22 -13.97 2.45 -0.68
CA GLU A 22 -14.09 3.84 -1.10
C GLU A 22 -14.29 3.94 -2.61
N ASN A 23 -14.88 5.04 -3.06
CA ASN A 23 -15.10 5.31 -4.47
C ASN A 23 -14.12 6.40 -4.95
N PRO A 24 -12.99 6.01 -5.58
CA PRO A 24 -12.00 6.96 -6.08
C PRO A 24 -12.49 7.82 -7.26
N ASP A 25 -13.56 7.42 -7.97
CA ASP A 25 -14.14 8.23 -9.07
C ASP A 25 -14.81 9.52 -8.54
N LYS A 26 -15.06 9.59 -7.23
CA LYS A 26 -15.55 10.78 -6.53
C LYS A 26 -14.42 11.69 -6.02
N TRP A 27 -13.16 11.41 -6.36
CA TRP A 27 -12.02 12.25 -6.03
C TRP A 27 -11.78 13.27 -7.16
N TYR A 28 -11.25 14.44 -6.82
CA TYR A 28 -10.95 15.49 -7.81
C TYR A 28 -10.05 14.99 -8.97
N PRO A 29 -10.27 15.48 -10.22
CA PRO A 29 -10.94 16.74 -10.54
C PRO A 29 -12.43 16.66 -10.94
N TYR A 30 -13.01 15.47 -11.09
CA TYR A 30 -14.37 15.32 -11.66
C TYR A 30 -15.49 15.16 -10.61
N GLY A 31 -15.22 15.40 -9.33
CA GLY A 31 -16.24 15.55 -8.29
C GLY A 31 -15.69 15.73 -6.87
N GLY A 32 -16.40 16.52 -6.07
CA GLY A 32 -16.54 16.29 -4.62
C GLY A 32 -15.34 16.59 -3.71
N VAL A 33 -14.59 15.55 -3.31
CA VAL A 33 -13.74 15.55 -2.10
C VAL A 33 -12.27 15.32 -2.43
N LYS A 34 -11.37 15.83 -1.57
CA LYS A 34 -9.94 15.53 -1.66
C LYS A 34 -9.75 14.02 -1.43
N GLY A 35 -9.19 13.34 -2.44
CA GLY A 35 -8.86 11.92 -2.34
C GLY A 35 -7.81 11.65 -1.28
N LYS A 36 -7.83 10.42 -0.73
CA LYS A 36 -6.83 9.98 0.25
C LYS A 36 -5.51 9.70 -0.44
N ASP A 37 -4.42 10.05 0.24
CA ASP A 37 -3.07 9.83 -0.26
C ASP A 37 -2.34 8.82 0.64
N TYR A 38 -2.64 7.54 0.47
CA TYR A 38 -2.06 6.48 1.29
C TYR A 38 -0.53 6.36 1.14
N CYS A 39 0.02 6.71 -0.02
CA CYS A 39 1.46 6.66 -0.26
C CYS A 39 2.24 7.80 0.40
N LYS A 40 1.60 8.92 0.78
CA LYS A 40 2.29 10.13 1.28
C LYS A 40 1.70 10.74 2.55
N ASN A 41 0.46 10.41 2.92
CA ASN A 41 -0.21 10.92 4.11
C ASN A 41 -0.31 9.84 5.19
N PRO A 42 0.41 9.98 6.31
CA PRO A 42 0.34 9.04 7.42
C PRO A 42 -1.08 8.84 7.95
N SER A 43 -1.89 9.90 8.04
CA SER A 43 -3.25 9.79 8.60
C SER A 43 -4.17 8.91 7.76
N ASP A 44 -3.97 8.90 6.43
CA ASP A 44 -4.73 8.05 5.51
C ASP A 44 -4.22 6.60 5.55
N ALA A 45 -2.90 6.41 5.64
CA ALA A 45 -2.23 5.11 5.59
C ALA A 45 -2.27 4.35 6.93
N TRP A 46 -2.22 5.05 8.05
CA TRP A 46 -2.05 4.47 9.38
C TRP A 46 -3.14 3.48 9.78
N PRO A 47 -4.44 3.74 9.51
CA PRO A 47 -5.49 2.76 9.78
C PRO A 47 -5.23 1.40 9.10
N ILE A 48 -4.71 1.40 7.87
CA ILE A 48 -4.40 0.18 7.11
C ILE A 48 -3.19 -0.53 7.72
N ILE A 49 -2.14 0.24 8.06
CA ILE A 49 -0.91 -0.28 8.69
C ILE A 49 -1.25 -1.00 9.99
N CYS A 50 -2.02 -0.38 10.87
CA CYS A 50 -2.41 -0.98 12.15
C CYS A 50 -3.33 -2.19 11.97
N ALA A 51 -4.34 -2.10 11.09
CA ALA A 51 -5.29 -3.19 10.87
C ALA A 51 -4.62 -4.46 10.32
N ASN A 52 -3.63 -4.30 9.44
CA ASN A 52 -2.92 -5.41 8.80
C ASN A 52 -1.59 -5.78 9.48
N LYS A 53 -1.24 -5.11 10.59
CA LYS A 53 0.00 -5.31 11.35
C LYS A 53 1.25 -5.24 10.45
N ILE A 54 1.29 -4.24 9.58
CA ILE A 54 2.40 -4.05 8.63
C ILE A 54 3.61 -3.54 9.40
N SER A 55 4.71 -4.29 9.41
CA SER A 55 5.98 -3.82 9.98
C SER A 55 6.72 -2.93 8.98
N LEU A 56 7.33 -1.85 9.45
CA LEU A 56 8.14 -0.94 8.66
C LEU A 56 9.56 -0.89 9.21
N ASN A 57 10.52 -1.30 8.40
CA ASN A 57 11.93 -1.34 8.76
C ASN A 57 12.73 -0.48 7.77
N PRO A 58 13.60 0.43 8.23
CA PRO A 58 14.57 1.06 7.35
C PRO A 58 15.58 0.00 6.89
N ASP A 59 15.76 -0.12 5.57
CA ASP A 59 16.83 -0.94 5.00
C ASP A 59 18.02 -0.03 4.69
N SER A 60 19.10 -0.24 5.44
CA SER A 60 20.34 0.55 5.38
C SER A 60 21.40 -0.11 4.52
N HIS A 61 21.11 -1.24 3.88
CA HIS A 61 22.13 -2.07 3.23
C HIS A 61 22.46 -1.70 1.77
N GLY A 62 21.82 -0.67 1.19
CA GLY A 62 22.04 -0.25 -0.21
C GLY A 62 22.53 1.18 -0.39
N ASP A 63 22.98 1.52 -1.61
CA ASP A 63 23.44 2.85 -2.02
C ASP A 63 22.35 3.94 -1.95
N SER A 64 21.08 3.54 -1.74
CA SER A 64 19.93 4.43 -1.58
C SER A 64 19.18 4.02 -0.30
N PRO A 65 18.82 4.96 0.59
CA PRO A 65 18.01 4.63 1.76
C PRO A 65 16.67 4.05 1.27
N GLN A 66 16.41 2.79 1.62
CA GLN A 66 15.17 2.10 1.29
C GLN A 66 14.39 1.82 2.57
N TRP A 67 13.09 1.64 2.41
CA TRP A 67 12.19 1.16 3.44
C TRP A 67 11.62 -0.17 3.02
N GLN A 68 11.66 -1.13 3.93
CA GLN A 68 11.03 -2.42 3.77
C GLN A 68 9.75 -2.49 4.61
N ALA A 69 8.67 -2.91 3.97
CA ALA A 69 7.42 -3.27 4.63
C ALA A 69 7.22 -4.78 4.59
N ARG A 70 6.67 -5.34 5.68
CA ARG A 70 6.34 -6.76 5.76
C ARG A 70 4.99 -7.00 6.43
N ILE A 71 4.23 -7.96 5.90
CA ILE A 71 3.06 -8.56 6.53
C ILE A 71 3.37 -10.04 6.73
N SER A 72 3.28 -10.52 7.96
CA SER A 72 3.41 -11.95 8.29
C SER A 72 2.08 -12.45 8.86
N SER A 73 1.52 -13.48 8.23
CA SER A 73 0.26 -14.09 8.65
C SER A 73 0.30 -15.60 8.47
N PRO A 74 -0.62 -16.37 9.07
CA PRO A 74 -0.71 -17.82 8.83
C PRO A 74 -0.90 -18.21 7.34
N ARG A 75 -1.32 -17.26 6.50
CA ARG A 75 -1.56 -17.45 5.07
C ARG A 75 -0.33 -17.19 4.19
N GLY A 76 0.76 -16.67 4.78
CA GLY A 76 1.98 -16.35 4.06
C GLY A 76 2.65 -15.07 4.57
N GLU A 77 3.80 -14.78 3.98
CA GLU A 77 4.55 -13.56 4.19
C GLU A 77 4.62 -12.74 2.90
N TRP A 78 4.45 -11.43 3.03
CA TRP A 78 4.60 -10.49 1.94
C TRP A 78 5.60 -9.43 2.32
N LEU A 79 6.48 -9.09 1.37
CA LEU A 79 7.49 -8.06 1.51
C LEU A 79 7.37 -7.06 0.37
N ALA A 80 7.66 -5.80 0.65
CA ALA A 80 7.75 -4.76 -0.35
C ALA A 80 8.79 -3.72 0.06
N ASP A 81 9.56 -3.25 -0.90
CA ASP A 81 10.60 -2.24 -0.69
C ASP A 81 10.25 -0.96 -1.47
N SER A 82 10.52 0.21 -0.88
CA SER A 82 10.35 1.49 -1.55
C SER A 82 11.18 2.59 -0.89
N SER A 83 11.40 3.71 -1.59
CA SER A 83 12.04 4.89 -1.03
C SER A 83 11.19 5.60 0.05
N SER A 84 9.87 5.34 0.09
CA SER A 84 8.95 5.87 1.10
C SER A 84 8.39 4.74 1.96
N PRO A 85 8.36 4.89 3.31
CA PRO A 85 7.83 3.87 4.20
C PRO A 85 6.35 3.61 3.95
N LEU A 86 5.57 4.67 3.70
CA LEU A 86 4.14 4.56 3.45
C LEU A 86 3.88 3.86 2.12
N ARG A 87 4.66 4.18 1.07
CA ARG A 87 4.54 3.50 -0.22
C ARG A 87 4.89 2.02 -0.10
N ALA A 88 5.96 1.67 0.62
CA ALA A 88 6.30 0.28 0.90
C ALA A 88 5.15 -0.44 1.62
N ALA A 89 4.56 0.19 2.65
CA ALA A 89 3.43 -0.36 3.38
C ALA A 89 2.24 -0.67 2.46
N MET A 90 1.89 0.28 1.61
CA MET A 90 0.75 0.21 0.70
C MET A 90 0.94 -0.86 -0.37
N ILE A 91 2.14 -1.00 -0.92
CA ILE A 91 2.48 -2.10 -1.84
C ILE A 91 2.39 -3.46 -1.13
N CYS A 92 2.93 -3.57 0.08
CA CYS A 92 2.88 -4.80 0.88
C CYS A 92 1.42 -5.22 1.15
N PHE A 93 0.57 -4.25 1.50
CA PHE A 93 -0.87 -4.47 1.65
C PHE A 93 -1.51 -5.01 0.37
N LEU A 94 -1.29 -4.37 -0.78
CA LEU A 94 -1.86 -4.82 -2.06
C LEU A 94 -1.41 -6.24 -2.45
N LEU A 95 -0.13 -6.56 -2.24
CA LEU A 95 0.39 -7.92 -2.45
C LEU A 95 -0.31 -8.95 -1.55
N SER A 96 -0.58 -8.57 -0.29
CA SER A 96 -1.30 -9.44 0.64
C SER A 96 -2.74 -9.73 0.22
N GLN A 97 -3.41 -8.78 -0.43
CA GLN A 97 -4.81 -8.92 -0.87
C GLN A 97 -4.92 -9.75 -2.16
N GLN A 98 -4.03 -9.55 -3.13
CA GLN A 98 -4.05 -10.32 -4.38
C GLN A 98 -3.90 -11.82 -4.18
N ASN A 99 -3.06 -12.24 -3.21
CA ASN A 99 -2.89 -13.66 -2.90
C ASN A 99 -4.08 -14.26 -2.14
N GLN A 100 -5.01 -13.46 -1.58
CA GLN A 100 -6.23 -14.01 -0.96
C GLN A 100 -7.32 -14.31 -1.98
N GLU A 101 -7.37 -13.56 -3.08
CA GLU A 101 -8.35 -13.79 -4.14
C GLU A 101 -8.11 -15.09 -4.91
N THR A 102 -6.87 -15.62 -4.90
CA THR A 102 -6.53 -16.88 -5.60
C THR A 102 -6.87 -18.15 -4.80
N SER A 103 -7.42 -18.03 -3.58
CA SER A 103 -7.83 -19.16 -2.72
C SER A 103 -9.34 -19.22 -2.45
N ARG A 104 -10.17 -18.57 -3.27
CA ARG A 104 -11.63 -18.65 -3.21
C ARG A 104 -12.22 -19.35 -4.43
#